data_AF-A0A914S6B8-F1
#
_entry.id   AF-A0A914S6B8-F1
#
_cell.length_a   1.000
_cell.length_b   1.000
_cell.length_c   1.000
_cell.angle_alpha   90.00
_cell.angle_beta   90.00
_cell.angle_gamma   90.00
#
_symmetry.space_group_name_H-M   'P 1'
#
loop_
_entity.id
_entity.type
_entity.pdbx_description
1 polymer ?
#
loop_
_entity_poly.entity_id
_entity_poly.type
_entity_poly.pdbx_seq_one_letter_code
_entity_poly.pdbx_strand_id
1 'polypeptide(L)' 'MITHGGYNSVQEAIHAGVPLIALALFGDQFTNGRIMESHGIGRILRKSEINEQRITELLN' A
#
# COMPACT_ATOMS: atom_id res chain seq x y z
N MET A 1 0.57 2.75 -7.87
CA MET A 1 1.80 3.24 -7.19
C MET A 1 2.25 2.22 -6.16
N ILE A 2 3.55 1.95 -6.03
CA ILE A 2 4.11 1.15 -4.91
C ILE A 2 4.80 2.12 -3.95
N THR A 3 4.49 2.04 -2.66
CA THR A 3 5.01 2.95 -1.62
C THR A 3 5.24 2.21 -0.32
N HIS A 4 5.99 2.80 0.61
CA HIS A 4 6.12 2.30 1.97
C HIS A 4 4.90 2.58 2.88
N GLY A 5 3.88 3.31 2.38
CA GLY A 5 2.66 3.60 3.14
C GLY A 5 2.78 4.80 4.09
N GLY A 6 3.74 5.69 3.86
CA GLY A 6 3.83 6.96 4.57
C GLY A 6 2.61 7.86 4.28
N TYR A 7 2.16 8.60 5.29
CA TYR A 7 0.92 9.39 5.25
C TYR A 7 0.83 10.32 4.03
N ASN A 8 1.89 11.09 3.75
CA ASN A 8 1.88 12.05 2.63
C ASN A 8 1.72 11.36 1.26
N SER A 9 2.46 10.27 1.01
CA SER A 9 2.34 9.55 -0.26
C SER A 9 0.97 8.88 -0.44
N VAL A 10 0.36 8.43 0.66
CA VAL A 10 -1.03 7.92 0.62
C VAL A 10 -1.98 9.05 0.24
N GLN A 11 -1.84 10.24 0.84
CA GLN A 11 -2.67 11.40 0.52
C GLN A 11 -2.50 11.88 -0.93
N GLU A 12 -1.26 11.92 -1.44
CA GLU A 12 -0.96 12.26 -2.84
C GLU A 12 -1.62 11.29 -3.82
N ALA A 13 -1.53 9.99 -3.55
CA ALA A 13 -2.14 8.98 -4.41
C ALA A 13 -3.67 9.01 -4.37
N ILE A 14 -4.28 9.26 -3.20
CA ILE A 14 -5.72 9.49 -3.06
C ILE A 14 -6.13 10.70 -3.89
N HIS A 15 -5.42 11.82 -3.75
CA HIS A 15 -5.71 13.05 -4.50
C HIS A 15 -5.58 12.84 -6.02
N ALA A 16 -4.59 12.07 -6.46
CA ALA A 16 -4.37 11.75 -7.87
C ALA A 16 -5.30 10.64 -8.41
N GLY A 17 -6.11 9.99 -7.56
CA GLY A 17 -6.94 8.85 -7.96
C GLY A 17 -6.15 7.62 -8.38
N VAL A 18 -4.92 7.44 -7.84
CA VAL A 18 -4.02 6.34 -8.19
C VAL A 18 -4.09 5.24 -7.13
N PRO A 19 -4.39 3.97 -7.51
CA PRO A 19 -4.39 2.86 -6.56
C PRO A 19 -2.99 2.54 -6.03
N LEU A 20 -2.95 2.07 -4.78
CA LEU A 20 -1.71 1.89 -4.00
C LEU A 20 -1.43 0.43 -3.66
N ILE A 21 -0.16 0.04 -3.71
CA ILE A 21 0.38 -1.12 -2.99
C ILE A 21 1.33 -0.58 -1.92
N ALA A 22 0.99 -0.79 -0.64
CA ALA A 22 1.75 -0.28 0.50
C ALA A 22 2.62 -1.38 1.13
N LEU A 23 3.94 -1.26 1.00
CA LEU A 23 4.92 -2.07 1.70
C LEU A 23 5.27 -1.45 3.06
N ALA A 24 4.42 -1.67 4.06
CA ALA A 24 4.67 -1.15 5.40
C ALA A 24 5.93 -1.77 6.02
N LEU A 25 6.87 -0.92 6.44
CA LEU A 25 8.17 -1.35 7.01
C LEU A 25 8.23 -1.15 8.52
N PHE A 26 7.74 -0.02 9.04
CA PHE A 26 7.79 0.32 10.46
C PHE A 26 6.75 1.38 10.86
N GLY A 27 6.51 1.52 12.16
CA GLY A 27 5.72 2.62 12.72
C GLY A 27 4.26 2.64 12.27
N ASP A 28 3.78 3.83 11.93
CA ASP A 28 2.39 4.12 11.53
C ASP A 28 2.03 3.57 10.13
N GLN A 29 3.01 3.20 9.32
CA GLN A 29 2.81 2.67 7.96
C GLN A 29 1.89 1.45 7.93
N PHE A 30 1.92 0.59 8.96
CA PHE A 30 1.01 -0.56 9.06
C PHE A 30 -0.44 -0.13 9.26
N THR A 31 -0.66 0.90 10.07
CA THR A 31 -1.99 1.46 10.33
C THR A 31 -2.50 2.18 9.09
N ASN A 32 -1.67 3.01 8.46
CA ASN A 32 -2.00 3.71 7.22
C ASN A 32 -2.37 2.71 6.12
N GLY A 33 -1.57 1.64 5.94
CA GLY A 33 -1.85 0.59 4.95
C GLY A 33 -3.16 -0.17 5.21
N ARG A 34 -3.49 -0.47 6.48
CA ARG A 34 -4.76 -1.10 6.85
C ARG A 34 -5.98 -0.21 6.60
N ILE A 35 -5.87 1.08 6.93
CA ILE A 35 -6.95 2.05 6.67
C ILE A 35 -7.15 2.22 5.16
N MET A 36 -6.07 2.33 4.40
CA MET A 36 -6.11 2.40 2.95
C MET A 36 -6.80 1.17 2.35
N GLU A 37 -6.46 -0.03 2.80
CA GLU A 37 -7.07 -1.28 2.34
C GLU A 37 -8.55 -1.37 2.71
N SER A 38 -8.93 -0.99 3.94
CA SER A 38 -10.33 -1.03 4.39
C SER A 38 -11.25 -0.07 3.63
N HIS A 39 -10.70 1.02 3.09
CA HIS A 39 -11.41 1.98 2.24
C HIS A 39 -11.37 1.60 0.75
N GLY A 40 -10.76 0.47 0.38
CA GLY A 40 -10.66 0.03 -1.01
C GLY A 40 -9.71 0.87 -1.87
N ILE A 41 -8.86 1.69 -1.26
CA ILE A 41 -7.93 2.61 -1.95
C ILE A 41 -6.69 1.85 -2.47
N GLY A 42 -6.36 0.71 -1.85
CA GLY A 42 -5.18 -0.06 -2.22
C GLY A 42 -5.09 -1.43 -1.55
N ARG A 43 -3.88 -1.98 -1.54
CA ARG A 43 -3.52 -3.27 -0.92
C ARG A 43 -2.29 -3.10 -0.04
N ILE A 44 -2.25 -3.76 1.11
CA ILE A 44 -1.04 -3.83 1.94
C ILE A 44 -0.23 -5.09 1.58
N LEU A 45 1.09 -4.93 1.45
CA LEU A 45 2.03 -6.02 1.23
C LEU A 45 2.99 -6.10 2.42
N ARG A 46 3.04 -7.24 3.12
CA ARG A 46 4.03 -7.39 4.20
C ARG A 46 5.39 -7.72 3.61
N LYS A 47 6.45 -7.25 4.26
CA LYS A 47 7.84 -7.52 3.83
C LYS A 47 8.14 -9.01 3.66
N SER A 48 7.57 -9.87 4.50
CA SER A 48 7.72 -11.32 4.44
C SER A 48 7.03 -11.98 3.24
N GLU A 49 6.14 -11.26 2.55
CA GLU A 49 5.33 -11.76 1.43
C GLU A 49 5.88 -11.32 0.07
N ILE A 50 6.97 -10.53 0.06
CA ILE A 50 7.55 -10.03 -1.17
C ILE A 50 8.09 -11.20 -1.99
N ASN A 51 7.46 -11.42 -3.13
CA ASN A 51 7.95 -12.23 -4.24
C ASN A 51 7.23 -11.79 -5.52
N GLU A 52 7.71 -12.26 -6.66
CA GLU A 52 7.18 -11.90 -7.98
C GLU A 52 5.70 -12.26 -8.13
N GLN A 53 5.32 -13.47 -7.71
CA GLN A 53 3.94 -13.96 -7.81
C GLN A 53 2.99 -13.05 -7.02
N ARG A 54 3.36 -12.74 -5.78
CA ARG A 54 2.55 -11.93 -4.88
C ARG A 54 2.39 -10.50 -5.38
N ILE A 55 3.44 -9.89 -5.91
CA ILE A 55 3.35 -8.54 -6.48
C ILE A 55 2.44 -8.55 -7.71
N THR A 56 2.56 -9.57 -8.56
CA THR A 56 1.74 -9.71 -9.77
C THR A 56 0.25 -9.89 -9.42
N GLU A 57 -0.07 -10.69 -8.39
CA GLU A 57 -1.43 -10.81 -7.87
C GLU A 57 -2.04 -9.48 -7.41
N LEU A 58 -1.24 -8.59 -6.82
CA LEU A 58 -1.72 -7.29 -6.33
C LEU A 58 -1.87 -6.23 -7.43
N LEU A 59 -1.33 -6.48 -8.63
CA LEU A 59 -1.42 -5.58 -9.78
C LEU A 59 -2.64 -5.87 -10.68
N ASN A 60 -3.25 -7.05 -10.55
CA ASN A 60 -4.45 -7.47 -11.29
C ASN A 60 -5.73 -7.25 -10.46
#